data_AF-K7YJV8-F1
#
_entry.id   AF-K7YJV8-F1
#
_cell.length_a   1.000
_cell.length_b   1.000
_cell.length_c   1.000
_cell.angle_alpha   90.00
_cell.angle_beta   90.00
_cell.angle_gamma   90.00
#
_symmetry.space_group_name_H-M   'P 1'
#
loop_
_entity.id
_entity.type
_entity.pdbx_description
1 polymer ?
#
loop_
_entity_poly.entity_id
_entity_poly.type
_entity_poly.pdbx_seq_one_letter_code
_entity_poly.pdbx_strand_id
1 'polypeptide(L)'
;MSKLREVAKLEIVPVRQAFKHEAHNFTRWLELHIDALTERLGFELSVTAREQKVGDFSIDLVCEDDEGGAVVIENQLEKTNHNHLGQLLTYLVNLDAKKAIWITTEPRPEHQKVIEWLNEASSTDVGFYLVRVEAAKIGDSPFAPIFTVLAMPNQKIKEVGEKKKEWAANHLDRYSFWSELLEKSKGKTKLFSTISPVRFHYINMGAGQSGIYFAYTVTRKRGTAELVIDKDKQEGGAKNKKMFDQIRKHQAEIERVFGGPIEWERMESARSSRIRISIDGDPFNNPQSRARLQEQMIDAMIRLHEALKPHIENLTAD
;
A
#
# COMPACT_ATOMS: atom_id res chain seq x y z
N MET A 1 53.04 -35.87 17.70
CA MET A 1 52.26 -35.31 16.56
C MET A 1 50.79 -35.53 16.86
N SER A 2 50.02 -34.46 17.08
CA SER A 2 48.57 -34.55 17.22
C SER A 2 47.99 -35.13 15.93
N LYS A 3 47.25 -36.24 15.98
CA LYS A 3 46.45 -36.68 14.83
C LYS A 3 45.56 -35.51 14.43
N LEU A 4 45.66 -35.03 13.19
CA LEU A 4 44.66 -34.11 12.65
C LEU A 4 43.30 -34.81 12.80
N ARG A 5 42.30 -34.10 13.32
CA ARG A 5 40.92 -34.57 13.25
C ARG A 5 40.56 -34.70 11.77
N GLU A 6 39.98 -35.82 11.39
CA GLU A 6 39.52 -36.05 10.03
C GLU A 6 38.33 -35.12 9.74
N VAL A 7 38.46 -34.27 8.73
CA VAL A 7 37.41 -33.34 8.28
C VAL A 7 37.04 -33.72 6.86
N ALA A 8 35.88 -34.37 6.72
CA ALA A 8 35.35 -34.79 5.43
C ALA A 8 34.48 -33.69 4.79
N LYS A 9 34.35 -33.73 3.46
CA LYS A 9 33.58 -32.75 2.68
C LYS A 9 32.09 -33.10 2.72
N LEU A 10 31.24 -32.07 2.78
CA LEU A 10 29.80 -32.22 2.57
C LEU A 10 29.51 -32.46 1.09
N GLU A 11 28.73 -33.50 0.78
CA GLU A 11 28.30 -33.84 -0.56
C GLU A 11 26.80 -33.63 -0.70
N ILE A 12 26.37 -32.76 -1.62
CA ILE A 12 24.96 -32.65 -2.02
C ILE A 12 24.67 -33.72 -3.07
N VAL A 13 23.63 -34.50 -2.84
CA VAL A 13 23.18 -35.58 -3.72
C VAL A 13 21.73 -35.33 -4.16
N PRO A 14 21.28 -35.94 -5.27
CA PRO A 14 19.87 -35.87 -5.66
C PRO A 14 18.96 -36.34 -4.53
N VAL A 15 17.94 -35.56 -4.19
CA VAL A 15 17.02 -35.85 -3.07
C VAL A 15 16.40 -37.24 -3.18
N ARG A 16 16.19 -37.73 -4.41
CA ARG A 16 15.61 -39.04 -4.69
C ARG A 16 16.47 -40.23 -4.27
N GLN A 17 17.76 -40.02 -4.00
CA GLN A 17 18.61 -41.05 -3.39
C GLN A 17 18.26 -41.24 -1.91
N ALA A 18 17.93 -40.15 -1.21
CA ALA A 18 17.46 -40.21 0.17
C ALA A 18 15.97 -40.60 0.26
N PHE A 19 15.14 -40.06 -0.64
CA PHE A 19 13.69 -40.25 -0.64
C PHE A 19 13.21 -40.70 -2.02
N LYS A 20 13.09 -42.02 -2.23
CA LYS A 20 12.71 -42.58 -3.55
C LYS A 20 11.35 -42.07 -4.03
N HIS A 21 10.38 -41.98 -3.12
CA HIS A 21 9.02 -41.50 -3.36
C HIS A 21 8.67 -40.32 -2.46
N GLU A 22 8.00 -39.32 -3.02
CA GLU A 22 7.58 -38.10 -2.30
C GLU A 22 6.61 -38.42 -1.17
N ALA A 23 5.39 -38.86 -1.47
CA ALA A 23 4.38 -39.17 -0.47
C ALA A 23 4.84 -40.25 0.54
N HIS A 24 5.35 -41.38 0.05
CA HIS A 24 5.64 -42.53 0.91
C HIS A 24 6.96 -42.46 1.69
N ASN A 25 7.95 -41.68 1.23
CA ASN A 25 9.23 -41.55 1.93
C ASN A 25 9.43 -40.15 2.49
N PHE A 26 9.35 -39.11 1.66
CA PHE A 26 9.66 -37.75 2.09
C PHE A 26 8.59 -37.16 3.01
N THR A 27 7.32 -37.16 2.58
CA THR A 27 6.22 -36.61 3.39
C THR A 27 6.11 -37.33 4.74
N ARG A 28 6.26 -38.66 4.75
CA ARG A 28 6.30 -39.45 6.00
C ARG A 28 7.52 -39.16 6.87
N TRP A 29 8.69 -38.94 6.27
CA TRP A 29 9.88 -38.57 7.04
C TRP A 29 9.69 -37.17 7.65
N LEU A 30 9.19 -36.22 6.87
CA LEU A 30 8.94 -34.84 7.31
C LEU A 30 7.90 -34.78 8.42
N GLU A 31 6.83 -35.57 8.34
CA GLU A 31 5.83 -35.71 9.41
C GLU A 31 6.45 -36.07 10.77
N LEU A 32 7.41 -37.00 10.77
CA LEU A 32 8.08 -37.49 11.98
C LEU A 32 9.23 -36.59 12.44
N HIS A 33 9.72 -35.70 11.57
CA HIS A 33 10.89 -34.84 11.79
C HIS A 33 10.57 -33.40 11.36
N ILE A 34 9.38 -32.91 11.74
CA ILE A 34 8.92 -31.57 11.37
C ILE A 34 9.81 -30.49 12.00
N ASP A 35 10.47 -30.83 13.11
CA ASP A 35 11.48 -30.03 13.80
C ASP A 35 12.57 -29.53 12.83
N ALA A 36 13.05 -30.41 11.94
CA ALA A 36 14.07 -30.06 10.95
C ALA A 36 13.66 -28.92 10.00
N LEU A 37 12.35 -28.75 9.76
CA LEU A 37 11.80 -27.64 8.98
C LEU A 37 11.57 -26.41 9.87
N THR A 38 10.99 -26.58 11.06
CA THR A 38 10.70 -25.47 12.00
C THR A 38 11.95 -24.67 12.38
N GLU A 39 13.09 -25.35 12.60
CA GLU A 39 14.38 -24.71 12.89
C GLU A 39 14.80 -23.71 11.80
N ARG A 40 14.38 -23.94 10.55
CA ARG A 40 14.69 -23.05 9.42
C ARG A 40 13.64 -21.96 9.22
N LEU A 41 12.39 -22.25 9.55
CA LEU A 41 11.28 -21.32 9.40
C LEU A 41 11.23 -20.28 10.52
N GLY A 42 11.74 -20.62 11.71
CA GLY A 42 11.76 -19.73 12.87
C GLY A 42 10.44 -19.68 13.64
N PHE A 43 9.57 -20.68 13.47
CA PHE A 43 8.34 -20.87 14.24
C PHE A 43 8.00 -22.37 14.33
N GLU A 44 7.25 -22.74 15.35
CA GLU A 44 6.88 -24.14 15.65
C GLU A 44 5.76 -24.64 14.73
N LEU A 45 5.76 -25.94 14.45
CA LEU A 45 4.74 -26.63 13.68
C LEU A 45 4.39 -27.96 14.36
N SER A 46 3.10 -28.19 14.55
CA SER A 46 2.56 -29.49 14.97
C SER A 46 1.75 -30.10 13.84
N VAL A 47 2.12 -31.29 13.36
CA VAL A 47 1.38 -31.98 12.29
C VAL A 47 0.03 -32.46 12.81
N THR A 48 -1.05 -32.07 12.14
CA THR A 48 -2.43 -32.44 12.51
C THR A 48 -3.05 -33.45 11.54
N ALA A 49 -2.65 -33.43 10.27
CA ALA A 49 -3.08 -34.41 9.28
C ALA A 49 -2.04 -34.60 8.15
N ARG A 50 -2.10 -35.78 7.52
CA ARG A 50 -1.35 -36.11 6.29
C ARG A 50 -2.31 -36.56 5.20
N GLU A 51 -2.02 -36.23 3.95
CA GLU A 51 -2.82 -36.65 2.77
C GLU A 51 -4.31 -36.27 2.94
N GLN A 52 -4.58 -35.08 3.47
CA GLN A 52 -5.95 -34.63 3.72
C GLN A 52 -6.64 -34.28 2.40
N LYS A 53 -7.71 -35.02 2.08
CA LYS A 53 -8.54 -34.75 0.90
C LYS A 53 -9.36 -33.49 1.10
N VAL A 54 -9.27 -32.58 0.13
CA VAL A 54 -10.08 -31.36 0.03
C VAL A 54 -10.62 -31.27 -1.41
N GLY A 55 -11.88 -31.66 -1.59
CA GLY A 55 -12.46 -31.83 -2.93
C GLY A 55 -11.74 -32.92 -3.72
N ASP A 56 -11.28 -32.58 -4.92
CA ASP A 56 -10.56 -33.49 -5.82
C ASP A 56 -9.04 -33.53 -5.58
N PHE A 57 -8.55 -32.73 -4.62
CA PHE A 57 -7.11 -32.60 -4.34
C PHE A 57 -6.75 -33.17 -2.96
N SER A 58 -5.47 -33.49 -2.74
CA SER A 58 -4.92 -34.04 -1.49
C SER A 58 -3.73 -33.22 -1.01
N ILE A 59 -3.83 -32.67 0.20
CA ILE A 59 -2.76 -31.88 0.84
C ILE A 59 -1.74 -32.83 1.44
N ASP A 60 -0.45 -32.59 1.24
CA ASP A 60 0.59 -33.46 1.81
C ASP A 60 0.59 -33.44 3.34
N LEU A 61 0.70 -32.25 3.95
CA LEU A 61 0.59 -32.08 5.40
C LEU A 61 -0.26 -30.86 5.76
N VAL A 62 -1.09 -31.03 6.77
CA VAL A 62 -1.72 -29.94 7.51
C VAL A 62 -1.09 -29.91 8.90
N CYS A 63 -0.70 -28.72 9.32
CA CYS A 63 -0.09 -28.45 10.61
C CYS A 63 -0.85 -27.34 11.33
N GLU A 64 -0.53 -27.16 12.59
CA GLU A 64 -0.92 -26.03 13.44
C GLU A 64 0.35 -25.33 13.91
N ASP A 65 0.37 -24.00 13.88
CA ASP A 65 1.46 -23.20 14.45
C ASP A 65 1.25 -22.91 15.95
N ASP A 66 2.19 -22.20 16.57
CA ASP A 66 2.15 -21.83 17.99
C ASP A 66 0.99 -20.87 18.36
N GLU A 67 0.37 -20.22 17.37
CA GLU A 67 -0.81 -19.36 17.54
C GLU A 67 -2.13 -20.11 17.32
N GLY A 68 -2.08 -21.42 17.06
CA GLY A 68 -3.25 -22.23 16.72
C GLY A 68 -3.74 -22.05 15.27
N GLY A 69 -2.95 -21.38 14.44
CA GLY A 69 -3.25 -21.14 13.03
C GLY A 69 -2.97 -22.37 12.18
N ALA A 70 -3.90 -22.72 11.29
CA ALA A 70 -3.68 -23.81 10.35
C ALA A 70 -2.57 -23.44 9.34
N VAL A 71 -1.69 -24.39 9.06
CA VAL A 71 -0.59 -24.28 8.12
C VAL A 71 -0.67 -25.43 7.12
N VAL A 72 -0.61 -25.11 5.82
CA VAL A 72 -0.60 -26.12 4.75
C VAL A 72 0.80 -26.27 4.19
N ILE A 73 1.23 -27.51 3.99
CA ILE A 73 2.52 -27.83 3.37
C ILE A 73 2.26 -28.65 2.11
N GLU A 74 2.83 -28.18 1.00
CA GLU A 74 2.87 -28.89 -0.28
C GLU A 74 4.32 -29.27 -0.58
N ASN A 75 4.59 -30.56 -0.76
CA ASN A 75 5.90 -31.08 -1.13
C ASN A 75 5.97 -31.28 -2.65
N GLN A 76 7.13 -31.02 -3.22
CA GLN A 76 7.38 -31.27 -4.63
C GLN A 76 8.86 -31.60 -4.87
N LEU A 77 9.24 -32.88 -4.89
CA LEU A 77 10.60 -33.37 -5.13
C LEU A 77 11.02 -33.28 -6.62
N GLU A 78 10.46 -32.32 -7.34
CA GLU A 78 10.92 -31.85 -8.63
C GLU A 78 10.88 -30.32 -8.71
N LYS A 79 11.11 -29.82 -9.93
CA LYS A 79 10.95 -28.43 -10.28
C LYS A 79 9.51 -27.95 -10.08
N THR A 80 9.37 -26.83 -9.39
CA THR A 80 8.07 -26.15 -9.19
C THR A 80 7.23 -26.04 -10.46
N ASN A 81 5.92 -26.20 -10.35
CA ASN A 81 4.98 -26.06 -11.46
C ASN A 81 3.68 -25.34 -11.04
N HIS A 82 2.87 -24.94 -12.02
CA HIS A 82 1.62 -24.22 -11.75
C HIS A 82 0.56 -25.04 -11.02
N ASN A 83 0.60 -26.38 -11.14
CA ASN A 83 -0.35 -27.26 -10.48
C ASN A 83 -0.20 -27.19 -8.96
N HIS A 84 1.02 -27.39 -8.45
CA HIS A 84 1.29 -27.34 -7.01
C HIS A 84 1.09 -25.93 -6.44
N LEU A 85 1.41 -24.88 -7.20
CA LEU A 85 1.07 -23.51 -6.80
C LEU A 85 -0.45 -23.33 -6.66
N GLY A 86 -1.23 -23.81 -7.63
CA GLY A 86 -2.69 -23.75 -7.57
C GLY A 86 -3.27 -24.56 -6.40
N GLN A 87 -2.74 -25.75 -6.15
CA GLN A 87 -3.08 -26.60 -5.00
C GLN A 87 -2.83 -25.85 -3.69
N LEU A 88 -1.60 -25.37 -3.48
CA LEU A 88 -1.20 -24.62 -2.28
C LEU A 88 -2.16 -23.46 -1.97
N LEU A 89 -2.50 -22.65 -2.98
CA LEU A 89 -3.42 -21.51 -2.83
C LEU A 89 -4.86 -21.96 -2.53
N THR A 90 -5.33 -23.00 -3.23
CA THR A 90 -6.68 -23.54 -3.03
C THR A 90 -6.84 -24.09 -1.62
N TYR A 91 -5.82 -24.75 -1.09
CA TYR A 91 -5.82 -25.29 0.26
C TYR A 91 -5.78 -24.22 1.33
N LEU A 92 -4.94 -23.19 1.13
CA LEU A 92 -4.87 -22.06 2.04
C LEU A 92 -6.28 -21.48 2.26
N VAL A 93 -7.04 -21.29 1.17
CA VAL A 93 -8.41 -20.74 1.22
C VAL A 93 -9.41 -21.73 1.82
N ASN A 94 -9.42 -22.99 1.36
CA ASN A 94 -10.43 -23.96 1.78
C ASN A 94 -10.32 -24.38 3.25
N LEU A 95 -9.12 -24.31 3.83
CA LEU A 95 -8.87 -24.63 5.23
C LEU A 95 -8.79 -23.39 6.13
N ASP A 96 -9.03 -22.19 5.59
CA ASP A 96 -8.79 -20.90 6.27
C ASP A 96 -7.39 -20.86 6.94
N ALA A 97 -6.40 -21.44 6.27
CA ALA A 97 -5.05 -21.54 6.78
C ALA A 97 -4.35 -20.18 6.72
N LYS A 98 -3.51 -19.94 7.73
CA LYS A 98 -2.75 -18.70 7.88
C LYS A 98 -1.40 -18.78 7.20
N LYS A 99 -0.81 -19.96 7.07
CA LYS A 99 0.50 -20.10 6.44
C LYS A 99 0.48 -21.21 5.38
N ALA A 100 1.19 -20.97 4.28
CA ALA A 100 1.38 -21.93 3.19
C ALA A 100 2.87 -22.12 2.95
N ILE A 101 3.35 -23.37 3.01
CA ILE A 101 4.74 -23.73 2.82
C ILE A 101 4.86 -24.63 1.60
N TRP A 102 5.64 -24.20 0.61
CA TRP A 102 5.95 -25.00 -0.58
C TRP A 102 7.39 -25.48 -0.52
N ILE A 103 7.59 -26.79 -0.41
CA ILE A 103 8.90 -27.43 -0.33
C ILE A 103 9.25 -28.05 -1.69
N THR A 104 10.40 -27.69 -2.26
CA THR A 104 10.77 -28.12 -3.62
C THR A 104 12.26 -28.36 -3.80
N THR A 105 12.66 -29.21 -4.75
CA THR A 105 14.09 -29.37 -5.07
C THR A 105 14.62 -28.29 -6.01
N GLU A 106 13.80 -27.81 -6.95
CA GLU A 106 14.20 -26.86 -7.98
C GLU A 106 13.17 -25.72 -8.12
N PRO A 107 13.23 -24.71 -7.24
CA PRO A 107 12.36 -23.56 -7.33
C PRO A 107 12.68 -22.73 -8.56
N ARG A 108 11.65 -22.45 -9.36
CA ARG A 108 11.73 -21.57 -10.52
C ARG A 108 11.80 -20.11 -10.04
N PRO A 109 12.64 -19.26 -10.66
CA PRO A 109 12.67 -17.83 -10.34
C PRO A 109 11.30 -17.16 -10.48
N GLU A 110 10.47 -17.56 -11.47
CA GLU A 110 9.11 -17.06 -11.63
C GLU A 110 8.20 -17.37 -10.44
N HIS A 111 8.27 -18.59 -9.89
CA HIS A 111 7.44 -18.97 -8.74
C HIS A 111 7.94 -18.32 -7.45
N GLN A 112 9.25 -18.17 -7.28
CA GLN A 112 9.79 -17.42 -6.14
C GLN A 112 9.25 -15.98 -6.12
N LYS A 113 9.27 -15.28 -7.26
CA LYS A 113 8.69 -13.93 -7.37
C LYS A 113 7.19 -13.90 -7.07
N VAL A 114 6.44 -14.95 -7.45
CA VAL A 114 5.01 -15.04 -7.11
C VAL A 114 4.81 -15.18 -5.60
N ILE A 115 5.58 -16.04 -4.92
CA ILE A 115 5.52 -16.18 -3.45
C ILE A 115 5.89 -14.87 -2.75
N GLU A 116 6.93 -14.17 -3.23
CA GLU A 116 7.29 -12.83 -2.74
C GLU A 116 6.14 -11.84 -2.93
N TRP A 117 5.53 -11.79 -4.11
CA TRP A 117 4.39 -10.92 -4.40
C TRP A 117 3.17 -11.23 -3.52
N LEU A 118 2.88 -12.51 -3.28
CA LEU A 118 1.79 -12.94 -2.40
C LEU A 118 2.02 -12.44 -0.96
N ASN A 119 3.27 -12.47 -0.48
CA ASN A 119 3.62 -11.89 0.82
C ASN A 119 3.48 -10.36 0.86
N GLU A 120 3.68 -9.63 -0.25
CA GLU A 120 3.39 -8.19 -0.30
C GLU A 120 1.89 -7.89 -0.32
N ALA A 121 1.11 -8.74 -0.99
CA ALA A 121 -0.30 -8.48 -1.30
C ALA A 121 -1.27 -8.98 -0.23
N SER A 122 -0.86 -9.97 0.57
CA SER A 122 -1.69 -10.58 1.62
C SER A 122 -1.73 -9.76 2.92
N SER A 123 -2.60 -10.15 3.85
CA SER A 123 -2.72 -9.55 5.18
C SER A 123 -1.56 -9.95 6.10
N THR A 124 -1.41 -9.25 7.23
CA THR A 124 -0.32 -9.50 8.19
C THR A 124 -0.34 -10.90 8.79
N ASP A 125 -1.51 -11.52 8.92
CA ASP A 125 -1.74 -12.88 9.44
C ASP A 125 -1.52 -13.99 8.40
N VAL A 126 -1.43 -13.67 7.10
CA VAL A 126 -1.24 -14.67 6.05
C VAL A 126 0.22 -14.74 5.57
N GLY A 127 0.86 -15.90 5.58
CA GLY A 127 2.27 -16.06 5.22
C GLY A 127 2.52 -17.14 4.17
N PHE A 128 3.34 -16.83 3.17
CA PHE A 128 3.78 -17.78 2.15
C PHE A 128 5.27 -18.05 2.26
N TYR A 129 5.65 -19.32 2.21
CA TYR A 129 7.03 -19.78 2.34
C TYR A 129 7.40 -20.64 1.13
N LEU A 130 8.58 -20.38 0.56
CA LEU A 130 9.19 -21.23 -0.46
C LEU A 130 10.49 -21.79 0.10
N VAL A 131 10.57 -23.11 0.22
CA VAL A 131 11.69 -23.81 0.83
C VAL A 131 12.31 -24.74 -0.19
N ARG A 132 13.63 -24.62 -0.40
CA ARG A 132 14.38 -25.59 -1.16
C ARG A 132 14.78 -26.76 -0.25
N VAL A 133 14.57 -27.98 -0.71
CA VAL A 133 15.09 -29.20 -0.06
C VAL A 133 16.19 -29.83 -0.91
N GLU A 134 17.32 -30.13 -0.26
CA GLU A 134 18.45 -30.87 -0.82
C GLU A 134 18.77 -32.05 0.10
N ALA A 135 19.41 -33.10 -0.41
CA ALA A 135 19.93 -34.18 0.43
C ALA A 135 21.46 -34.09 0.48
N ALA A 136 22.03 -34.28 1.66
CA ALA A 136 23.47 -34.21 1.87
C ALA A 136 24.00 -35.42 2.64
N LYS A 137 25.29 -35.70 2.52
CA LYS A 137 26.00 -36.67 3.36
C LYS A 137 27.46 -36.27 3.54
N ILE A 138 28.12 -36.88 4.53
CA ILE A 138 29.56 -36.72 4.79
C ILE A 138 30.17 -38.13 4.79
N GLY A 139 30.97 -38.44 3.76
CA GLY A 139 31.52 -39.79 3.58
C GLY A 139 30.41 -40.85 3.45
N ASP A 140 30.41 -41.81 4.39
CA ASP A 140 29.45 -42.92 4.46
C ASP A 140 28.33 -42.69 5.49
N SER A 141 28.11 -41.43 5.91
CA SER A 141 26.98 -41.11 6.80
C SER A 141 25.62 -41.41 6.14
N PRO A 142 24.56 -41.59 6.94
CA PRO A 142 23.19 -41.48 6.44
C PRO A 142 22.95 -40.13 5.73
N PHE A 143 21.96 -40.10 4.84
CA PHE A 143 21.53 -38.86 4.20
C PHE A 143 20.86 -37.93 5.21
N ALA A 144 21.15 -36.63 5.09
CA ALA A 144 20.54 -35.56 5.86
C ALA A 144 19.87 -34.56 4.91
N PRO A 145 18.57 -34.29 5.04
CA PRO A 145 17.93 -33.23 4.28
C PRO A 145 18.38 -31.84 4.77
N ILE A 146 18.56 -30.93 3.83
CA ILE A 146 18.88 -29.53 4.09
C ILE A 146 17.73 -28.68 3.54
N PHE A 147 17.11 -27.91 4.42
CA PHE A 147 16.07 -26.95 4.08
C PHE A 147 16.66 -25.54 3.99
N THR A 148 16.43 -24.87 2.87
CA THR A 148 16.82 -23.47 2.65
C THR A 148 15.59 -22.64 2.34
N VAL A 149 15.24 -21.70 3.22
CA VAL A 149 14.12 -20.78 3.00
C VAL A 149 14.53 -19.73 1.97
N LEU A 150 13.85 -19.70 0.82
CA LEU A 150 14.14 -18.79 -0.28
C LEU A 150 13.21 -17.58 -0.31
N ALA A 151 11.96 -17.77 0.14
CA ALA A 151 11.00 -16.70 0.32
C ALA A 151 10.20 -16.95 1.60
N MET A 152 9.95 -15.88 2.34
CA MET A 152 9.16 -15.89 3.58
C MET A 152 8.52 -14.52 3.81
N PRO A 153 7.51 -14.40 4.66
CA PRO A 153 6.93 -13.12 5.03
C PRO A 153 7.96 -12.22 5.71
N ASN A 154 8.00 -10.94 5.34
CA ASN A 154 8.82 -9.93 6.00
C ASN A 154 7.92 -8.78 6.44
N GLN A 155 7.96 -8.45 7.73
CA GLN A 155 7.11 -7.42 8.32
C GLN A 155 7.23 -6.06 7.60
N LYS A 156 8.44 -5.67 7.18
CA LYS A 156 8.66 -4.44 6.39
C LYS A 156 8.00 -4.49 5.02
N ILE A 157 7.98 -5.67 4.39
CA ILE A 157 7.38 -5.89 3.07
C ILE A 157 5.84 -5.78 3.18
N LYS A 158 5.26 -6.33 4.25
CA LYS A 158 3.81 -6.24 4.51
C LYS A 158 3.35 -4.81 4.77
N GLU A 159 4.07 -4.05 5.58
CA GLU A 159 3.79 -2.63 5.83
C GLU A 159 3.83 -1.78 4.54
N VAL A 160 4.74 -2.11 3.61
CA VAL A 160 4.80 -1.46 2.29
C VAL A 160 3.57 -1.82 1.45
N GLY A 161 3.11 -3.07 1.50
CA GLY A 161 1.88 -3.53 0.85
C GLY A 161 0.64 -2.78 1.35
N GLU A 162 0.51 -2.61 2.67
CA GLU A 162 -0.59 -1.85 3.29
C GLU A 162 -0.57 -0.38 2.88
N LYS A 163 0.61 0.27 2.89
CA LYS A 163 0.76 1.66 2.41
C LYS A 163 0.35 1.82 0.94
N LYS A 164 0.64 0.84 0.08
CA LYS A 164 0.18 0.85 -1.33
C LYS A 164 -1.35 0.75 -1.42
N LYS A 165 -1.99 -0.11 -0.61
CA LYS A 165 -3.45 -0.24 -0.55
C LYS A 165 -4.13 1.05 -0.04
N GLU A 166 -3.60 1.63 1.04
CA GLU A 166 -4.10 2.90 1.59
C GLU A 166 -3.94 4.03 0.57
N TRP A 167 -2.82 4.07 -0.13
CA TRP A 167 -2.60 5.03 -1.21
C TRP A 167 -3.62 4.86 -2.32
N ALA A 168 -3.89 3.64 -2.79
CA ALA A 168 -4.89 3.38 -3.83
C ALA A 168 -6.32 3.80 -3.41
N ALA A 169 -6.73 3.49 -2.17
CA ALA A 169 -8.02 3.89 -1.61
C ALA A 169 -8.18 5.42 -1.57
N ASN A 170 -7.16 6.13 -1.08
CA ASN A 170 -7.16 7.60 -1.00
C ASN A 170 -7.35 8.28 -2.37
N HIS A 171 -6.90 7.67 -3.46
CA HIS A 171 -7.05 8.24 -4.81
C HIS A 171 -8.47 8.08 -5.36
N LEU A 172 -9.15 7.00 -5.00
CA LEU A 172 -10.55 6.78 -5.38
C LEU A 172 -11.48 7.73 -4.62
N ASP A 173 -11.23 7.93 -3.32
CA ASP A 173 -12.04 8.82 -2.47
C ASP A 173 -12.01 10.28 -2.92
N ARG A 174 -10.86 10.78 -3.36
CA ARG A 174 -10.74 12.16 -3.89
C ARG A 174 -11.47 12.35 -5.19
N TYR A 175 -11.41 11.35 -6.08
CA TYR A 175 -12.14 11.41 -7.34
C TYR A 175 -13.66 11.50 -7.09
N SER A 176 -14.18 10.67 -6.20
CA SER A 176 -15.59 10.71 -5.79
C SER A 176 -15.94 12.05 -5.13
N PHE A 177 -15.11 12.53 -4.20
CA PHE A 177 -15.29 13.81 -3.53
C PHE A 177 -15.43 14.99 -4.52
N TRP A 178 -14.54 15.07 -5.50
CA TRP A 178 -14.59 16.13 -6.51
C TRP A 178 -15.76 15.97 -7.46
N SER A 179 -16.11 14.73 -7.84
CA SER A 179 -17.26 14.45 -8.71
C SER A 179 -18.55 14.98 -8.07
N GLU A 180 -18.77 14.64 -6.79
CA GLU A 180 -19.92 15.11 -6.02
C GLU A 180 -19.91 16.63 -5.81
N LEU A 181 -18.77 17.24 -5.47
CA LEU A 181 -18.66 18.69 -5.28
C LEU A 181 -18.97 19.46 -6.56
N LEU A 182 -18.42 19.02 -7.70
CA LEU A 182 -18.66 19.63 -9.00
C LEU A 182 -20.13 19.49 -9.42
N GLU A 183 -20.75 18.34 -9.16
CA GLU A 183 -22.19 18.14 -9.39
C GLU A 183 -23.03 19.10 -8.55
N LYS A 184 -22.75 19.19 -7.24
CA LYS A 184 -23.44 20.12 -6.32
C LYS A 184 -23.22 21.60 -6.65
N SER A 185 -22.14 21.92 -7.35
CA SER A 185 -21.83 23.28 -7.80
C SER A 185 -22.70 23.70 -8.99
N LYS A 186 -23.22 22.74 -9.78
CA LYS A 186 -24.12 23.03 -10.89
C LYS A 186 -25.37 23.75 -10.39
N GLY A 187 -25.78 24.79 -11.09
CA GLY A 187 -26.91 25.64 -10.71
C GLY A 187 -26.60 26.66 -9.61
N LYS A 188 -25.51 26.51 -8.84
CA LYS A 188 -25.04 27.51 -7.86
C LYS A 188 -23.98 28.45 -8.42
N THR A 189 -23.06 27.94 -9.23
CA THR A 189 -21.97 28.72 -9.81
C THR A 189 -21.44 28.11 -11.12
N LYS A 190 -20.80 28.95 -11.95
CA LYS A 190 -20.08 28.51 -13.17
C LYS A 190 -18.57 28.50 -13.00
N LEU A 191 -18.06 28.83 -11.82
CA LEU A 191 -16.63 29.00 -11.55
C LEU A 191 -15.79 27.76 -11.96
N PHE A 192 -16.19 26.58 -11.53
CA PHE A 192 -15.47 25.32 -11.83
C PHE A 192 -16.15 24.48 -12.93
N SER A 193 -17.03 25.05 -13.77
CA SER A 193 -17.88 24.26 -14.68
C SER A 193 -17.11 23.55 -15.81
N THR A 194 -15.86 23.94 -16.07
CA THR A 194 -14.99 23.32 -17.09
C THR A 194 -13.99 22.33 -16.48
N ILE A 195 -13.99 22.17 -15.15
CA ILE A 195 -13.02 21.34 -14.45
C ILE A 195 -13.57 19.92 -14.29
N SER A 196 -12.75 18.93 -14.62
CA SER A 196 -13.06 17.52 -14.42
C SER A 196 -12.59 17.04 -13.04
N PRO A 197 -13.27 16.06 -12.42
CA PRO A 197 -12.79 15.45 -11.18
C PRO A 197 -11.44 14.75 -11.38
N VAL A 198 -10.57 14.84 -10.38
CA VAL A 198 -9.19 14.31 -10.42
C VAL A 198 -8.90 13.45 -9.18
N ARG A 199 -7.76 12.76 -9.16
CA ARG A 199 -7.32 11.98 -7.99
C ARG A 199 -6.40 12.76 -7.04
N PHE A 200 -6.08 14.01 -7.40
CA PHE A 200 -5.27 14.91 -6.59
C PHE A 200 -6.07 15.55 -5.45
N HIS A 201 -5.36 16.10 -4.47
CA HIS A 201 -5.97 16.75 -3.31
C HIS A 201 -6.48 18.17 -3.61
N TYR A 202 -6.45 18.61 -4.87
CA TYR A 202 -6.89 19.94 -5.28
C TYR A 202 -7.50 19.96 -6.68
N ILE A 203 -8.32 20.97 -6.93
CA ILE A 203 -8.78 21.39 -8.27
C ILE A 203 -8.67 22.91 -8.37
N ASN A 204 -8.29 23.42 -9.53
CA ASN A 204 -7.97 24.84 -9.71
C ASN A 204 -8.74 25.43 -10.89
N MET A 205 -9.02 26.73 -10.82
CA MET A 205 -9.53 27.53 -11.93
C MET A 205 -8.78 28.87 -12.01
N GLY A 206 -8.54 29.38 -13.22
CA GLY A 206 -7.85 30.67 -13.39
C GLY A 206 -8.65 31.84 -12.80
N ALA A 207 -7.96 32.82 -12.23
CA ALA A 207 -8.56 34.04 -11.69
C ALA A 207 -8.52 35.23 -12.69
N GLY A 208 -8.40 34.95 -14.00
CA GLY A 208 -8.32 35.96 -15.05
C GLY A 208 -6.91 36.51 -15.33
N GLN A 209 -5.95 36.32 -14.40
CA GLN A 209 -4.55 36.72 -14.58
C GLN A 209 -3.61 35.52 -14.47
N SER A 210 -2.67 35.38 -15.40
CA SER A 210 -1.68 34.30 -15.36
C SER A 210 -0.87 34.33 -14.07
N GLY A 211 -0.75 33.16 -13.42
CA GLY A 211 -0.11 32.98 -12.12
C GLY A 211 -1.03 33.18 -10.91
N ILE A 212 -2.31 33.51 -11.12
CA ILE A 212 -3.30 33.64 -10.06
C ILE A 212 -4.49 32.73 -10.37
N TYR A 213 -4.91 31.95 -9.37
CA TYR A 213 -5.99 30.99 -9.53
C TYR A 213 -6.76 30.79 -8.23
N PHE A 214 -8.05 30.50 -8.37
CA PHE A 214 -8.84 29.96 -7.27
C PHE A 214 -8.67 28.45 -7.21
N ALA A 215 -8.61 27.89 -6.01
CA ALA A 215 -8.43 26.47 -5.78
C ALA A 215 -9.36 25.96 -4.69
N TYR A 216 -9.82 24.72 -4.88
CA TYR A 216 -10.25 23.90 -3.76
C TYR A 216 -9.14 22.96 -3.37
N THR A 217 -8.95 22.73 -2.07
CA THR A 217 -8.11 21.65 -1.55
C THR A 217 -8.88 20.80 -0.55
N VAL A 218 -8.52 19.53 -0.41
CA VAL A 218 -9.14 18.61 0.54
C VAL A 218 -8.08 17.71 1.20
N THR A 219 -8.22 17.53 2.50
CA THR A 219 -7.43 16.61 3.33
C THR A 219 -8.37 15.71 4.12
N ARG A 220 -7.86 14.75 4.90
CA ARG A 220 -8.73 13.90 5.75
C ARG A 220 -9.51 14.65 6.83
N LYS A 221 -9.16 15.91 7.13
CA LYS A 221 -9.73 16.66 8.26
C LYS A 221 -10.32 18.02 7.88
N ARG A 222 -10.21 18.44 6.62
CA ARG A 222 -10.71 19.73 6.15
C ARG A 222 -10.79 19.83 4.64
N GLY A 223 -11.67 20.73 4.20
CA GLY A 223 -11.69 21.30 2.86
C GLY A 223 -11.35 22.79 2.89
N THR A 224 -10.85 23.32 1.79
CA THR A 224 -10.42 24.72 1.70
C THR A 224 -10.89 25.33 0.39
N ALA A 225 -11.36 26.57 0.44
CA ALA A 225 -11.51 27.44 -0.72
C ALA A 225 -10.45 28.55 -0.63
N GLU A 226 -9.65 28.75 -1.68
CA GLU A 226 -8.53 29.69 -1.63
C GLU A 226 -8.29 30.42 -2.96
N LEU A 227 -7.74 31.64 -2.87
CA LEU A 227 -7.00 32.30 -3.94
C LEU A 227 -5.52 32.03 -3.73
N VAL A 228 -4.83 31.59 -4.78
CA VAL A 228 -3.38 31.37 -4.79
C VAL A 228 -2.72 32.35 -5.74
N ILE A 229 -1.66 33.01 -5.25
CA ILE A 229 -0.79 33.89 -6.01
C ILE A 229 0.56 33.20 -6.17
N ASP A 230 0.85 32.71 -7.37
CA ASP A 230 2.07 31.99 -7.74
C ASP A 230 2.52 32.42 -9.15
N LYS A 231 2.61 33.75 -9.37
CA LYS A 231 3.03 34.36 -10.64
C LYS A 231 4.54 34.38 -10.79
N ASP A 232 5.23 34.81 -9.75
CA ASP A 232 6.68 34.79 -9.68
C ASP A 232 7.16 33.37 -9.38
N LYS A 233 7.86 32.79 -10.36
CA LYS A 233 8.40 31.44 -10.27
C LYS A 233 9.81 31.39 -9.65
N GLN A 234 10.42 32.55 -9.39
CA GLN A 234 11.74 32.65 -8.77
C GLN A 234 11.71 32.24 -7.29
N GLU A 235 12.90 31.93 -6.76
CA GLU A 235 13.08 31.62 -5.35
C GLU A 235 12.62 32.81 -4.47
N GLY A 236 11.90 32.51 -3.39
CA GLY A 236 11.30 33.51 -2.50
C GLY A 236 10.03 34.21 -3.04
N GLY A 237 9.79 34.21 -4.36
CA GLY A 237 8.55 34.71 -4.95
C GLY A 237 8.20 36.15 -4.60
N ALA A 238 9.19 37.06 -4.59
CA ALA A 238 9.04 38.42 -4.07
C ALA A 238 7.86 39.19 -4.71
N LYS A 239 7.58 39.00 -6.02
CA LYS A 239 6.42 39.66 -6.65
C LYS A 239 5.10 39.08 -6.18
N ASN A 240 5.02 37.79 -5.84
CA ASN A 240 3.81 37.20 -5.24
C ASN A 240 3.49 37.87 -3.89
N LYS A 241 4.53 38.21 -3.12
CA LYS A 241 4.38 38.89 -1.83
C LYS A 241 3.90 40.31 -1.99
N LYS A 242 4.48 41.07 -2.93
CA LYS A 242 4.00 42.41 -3.28
C LYS A 242 2.53 42.39 -3.72
N MET A 243 2.16 41.46 -4.59
CA MET A 243 0.79 41.30 -5.08
C MET A 243 -0.18 40.95 -3.94
N PHE A 244 0.22 40.04 -3.04
CA PHE A 244 -0.54 39.76 -1.83
C PHE A 244 -0.70 41.00 -0.94
N ASP A 245 0.37 41.77 -0.73
CA ASP A 245 0.34 42.99 0.09
C ASP A 245 -0.56 44.06 -0.53
N GLN A 246 -0.66 44.14 -1.87
CA GLN A 246 -1.62 45.00 -2.55
C GLN A 246 -3.06 44.60 -2.26
N ILE A 247 -3.42 43.31 -2.39
CA ILE A 247 -4.78 42.84 -2.04
C ILE A 247 -5.07 43.07 -0.57
N ARG A 248 -4.10 42.82 0.31
CA ARG A 248 -4.25 42.94 1.77
C ARG A 248 -4.56 44.36 2.23
N LYS A 249 -4.19 45.41 1.47
CA LYS A 249 -4.62 46.79 1.75
C LYS A 249 -6.14 46.95 1.79
N HIS A 250 -6.87 46.10 1.08
CA HIS A 250 -8.33 46.07 1.02
C HIS A 250 -8.96 45.06 1.98
N GLN A 251 -8.20 44.52 2.95
CA GLN A 251 -8.65 43.44 3.83
C GLN A 251 -10.03 43.71 4.46
N ALA A 252 -10.23 44.89 5.06
CA ALA A 252 -11.50 45.22 5.73
C ALA A 252 -12.69 45.26 4.77
N GLU A 253 -12.48 45.72 3.54
CA GLU A 253 -13.51 45.73 2.49
C GLU A 253 -13.82 44.30 2.03
N ILE A 254 -12.79 43.50 1.77
CA ILE A 254 -12.90 42.12 1.30
C ILE A 254 -13.60 41.26 2.35
N GLU A 255 -13.22 41.34 3.63
CA GLU A 255 -13.85 40.59 4.72
C GLU A 255 -15.31 41.00 4.92
N ARG A 256 -15.64 42.28 4.71
CA ARG A 256 -17.03 42.77 4.75
C ARG A 256 -17.86 42.20 3.60
N VAL A 257 -17.34 42.17 2.37
CA VAL A 257 -18.05 41.59 1.21
C VAL A 257 -18.16 40.07 1.34
N PHE A 258 -17.10 39.41 1.80
CA PHE A 258 -17.10 37.98 2.08
C PHE A 258 -18.08 37.61 3.20
N GLY A 259 -18.29 38.50 4.17
CA GLY A 259 -19.20 38.30 5.30
C GLY A 259 -18.56 37.61 6.50
N GLY A 260 -17.26 37.79 6.71
CA GLY A 260 -16.53 37.17 7.83
C GLY A 260 -15.01 37.31 7.72
N PRO A 261 -14.26 36.83 8.73
CA PRO A 261 -12.80 36.83 8.69
C PRO A 261 -12.27 35.86 7.62
N ILE A 262 -11.11 36.19 7.07
CA ILE A 262 -10.41 35.37 6.05
C ILE A 262 -8.99 35.05 6.55
N GLU A 263 -8.45 33.89 6.18
CA GLU A 263 -7.06 33.54 6.48
C GLU A 263 -6.11 34.17 5.45
N TRP A 264 -5.25 35.08 5.91
CA TRP A 264 -4.29 35.82 5.09
C TRP A 264 -2.87 35.26 5.23
N GLU A 265 -2.49 34.34 4.35
CA GLU A 265 -1.18 33.67 4.39
C GLU A 265 -0.21 34.26 3.36
N ARG A 266 0.60 35.23 3.81
CA ARG A 266 1.71 35.78 2.99
C ARG A 266 2.77 34.72 2.67
N MET A 267 2.97 33.74 3.56
CA MET A 267 3.94 32.63 3.45
C MET A 267 5.40 33.08 3.20
N GLU A 268 6.05 33.71 4.17
CA GLU A 268 7.44 34.23 4.03
C GLU A 268 8.46 33.19 3.54
N SER A 269 8.32 31.94 4.00
CA SER A 269 9.25 30.85 3.69
C SER A 269 8.90 30.09 2.39
N ALA A 270 7.81 30.46 1.71
CA ALA A 270 7.36 29.79 0.50
C ALA A 270 7.20 30.78 -0.65
N ARG A 271 7.30 30.29 -1.89
CA ARG A 271 7.14 31.10 -3.10
C ARG A 271 5.76 31.73 -3.24
N SER A 272 4.70 30.94 -3.06
CA SER A 272 3.33 31.38 -3.29
C SER A 272 2.74 32.11 -2.07
N SER A 273 1.68 32.86 -2.27
CA SER A 273 0.85 33.44 -1.20
C SER A 273 -0.58 32.96 -1.33
N ARG A 274 -1.34 32.93 -0.23
CA ARG A 274 -2.72 32.42 -0.22
C ARG A 274 -3.65 33.30 0.60
N ILE A 275 -4.89 33.42 0.12
CA ILE A 275 -6.01 34.02 0.85
C ILE A 275 -7.08 32.93 0.89
N ARG A 276 -7.40 32.38 2.06
CA ARG A 276 -8.17 31.13 2.14
C ARG A 276 -9.20 31.09 3.25
N ILE A 277 -10.09 30.11 3.12
CA ILE A 277 -11.06 29.70 4.13
C ILE A 277 -10.92 28.21 4.35
N SER A 278 -10.50 27.81 5.55
CA SER A 278 -10.45 26.40 5.95
C SER A 278 -11.76 26.01 6.65
N ILE A 279 -12.30 24.85 6.26
CA ILE A 279 -13.52 24.30 6.84
C ILE A 279 -13.18 22.89 7.33
N ASP A 280 -13.20 22.69 8.64
CA ASP A 280 -12.93 21.37 9.22
C ASP A 280 -14.09 20.40 8.93
N GLY A 281 -13.75 19.13 8.73
CA GLY A 281 -14.71 18.07 8.44
C GLY A 281 -14.03 16.76 8.11
N ASP A 282 -14.80 15.68 8.04
CA ASP A 282 -14.31 14.35 7.65
C ASP A 282 -14.82 13.98 6.25
N PRO A 283 -14.15 14.42 5.17
CA PRO A 283 -14.62 14.23 3.81
C PRO A 283 -14.62 12.78 3.36
N PHE A 284 -13.87 11.88 4.00
CA PHE A 284 -13.65 10.54 3.45
C PHE A 284 -14.34 9.44 4.26
N ASN A 285 -14.44 9.57 5.58
CA ASN A 285 -15.04 8.51 6.42
C ASN A 285 -16.48 8.81 6.86
N ASN A 286 -16.99 10.03 6.65
CA ASN A 286 -18.33 10.42 7.08
C ASN A 286 -19.12 11.09 5.94
N PRO A 287 -20.11 10.39 5.33
CA PRO A 287 -20.90 10.94 4.22
C PRO A 287 -21.67 12.22 4.57
N GLN A 288 -22.22 12.35 5.78
CA GLN A 288 -22.92 13.58 6.19
C GLN A 288 -21.94 14.75 6.35
N SER A 289 -20.78 14.50 6.97
CA SER A 289 -19.72 15.51 7.09
C SER A 289 -19.18 15.92 5.73
N ARG A 290 -18.99 14.96 4.81
CA ARG A 290 -18.62 15.22 3.41
C ARG A 290 -19.61 16.15 2.74
N ALA A 291 -20.91 15.82 2.84
CA ALA A 291 -21.94 16.58 2.17
C ALA A 291 -22.01 18.03 2.66
N ARG A 292 -21.96 18.24 3.98
CA ARG A 292 -21.90 19.56 4.61
C ARG A 292 -20.64 20.33 4.19
N LEU A 293 -19.48 19.66 4.21
CA LEU A 293 -18.22 20.27 3.85
C LEU A 293 -18.23 20.78 2.41
N GLN A 294 -18.72 19.98 1.45
CA GLN A 294 -18.84 20.39 0.05
C GLN A 294 -19.74 21.63 -0.10
N GLU A 295 -20.89 21.67 0.59
CA GLU A 295 -21.79 22.83 0.54
C GLU A 295 -21.14 24.10 1.08
N GLN A 296 -20.46 24.00 2.22
CA GLN A 296 -19.76 25.12 2.82
C GLN A 296 -18.58 25.59 1.95
N MET A 297 -17.86 24.67 1.31
CA MET A 297 -16.78 25.00 0.37
C MET A 297 -17.33 25.76 -0.84
N ILE A 298 -18.43 25.29 -1.43
CA ILE A 298 -19.06 25.93 -2.60
C ILE A 298 -19.49 27.36 -2.26
N ASP A 299 -20.18 27.54 -1.13
CA ASP A 299 -20.60 28.85 -0.65
C ASP A 299 -19.40 29.77 -0.36
N ALA A 300 -18.39 29.26 0.34
CA ALA A 300 -17.17 30.01 0.64
C ALA A 300 -16.46 30.47 -0.63
N MET A 301 -16.35 29.62 -1.65
CA MET A 301 -15.70 29.97 -2.92
C MET A 301 -16.48 31.03 -3.69
N ILE A 302 -17.80 30.97 -3.72
CA ILE A 302 -18.63 31.98 -4.38
C ILE A 302 -18.38 33.35 -3.73
N ARG A 303 -18.50 33.42 -2.39
CA ARG A 303 -18.27 34.66 -1.63
C ARG A 303 -16.83 35.16 -1.74
N LEU A 304 -15.86 34.25 -1.72
CA LEU A 304 -14.44 34.58 -1.83
C LEU A 304 -14.12 35.14 -3.22
N HIS A 305 -14.67 34.54 -4.28
CA HIS A 305 -14.52 35.03 -5.64
C HIS A 305 -15.15 36.41 -5.82
N GLU A 306 -16.38 36.62 -5.32
CA GLU A 306 -17.04 37.92 -5.37
C GLU A 306 -16.25 39.02 -4.65
N ALA A 307 -15.71 38.71 -3.47
CA ALA A 307 -14.94 39.66 -2.68
C ALA A 307 -13.57 39.99 -3.31
N LEU A 308 -12.90 39.02 -3.94
CA LEU A 308 -11.52 39.20 -4.43
C LEU A 308 -11.43 39.66 -5.88
N LYS A 309 -12.39 39.31 -6.73
CA LYS A 309 -12.33 39.61 -8.18
C LYS A 309 -12.02 41.09 -8.50
N PRO A 310 -12.65 42.10 -7.87
CA PRO A 310 -12.37 43.51 -8.17
C PRO A 310 -10.93 43.93 -7.86
N HIS A 311 -10.30 43.28 -6.88
CA HIS A 311 -8.93 43.57 -6.45
C HIS A 311 -7.88 42.82 -7.29
N ILE A 312 -8.27 41.75 -8.00
CA ILE A 312 -7.37 40.99 -8.88
C ILE A 312 -7.22 41.67 -10.24
N GLU A 313 -8.29 42.28 -10.78
CA GLU A 313 -8.29 42.88 -12.12
C GLU A 313 -7.26 44.02 -12.28
N ASN A 314 -6.95 44.74 -11.19
CA ASN A 314 -6.01 45.85 -11.17
C ASN A 314 -4.62 45.49 -10.59
N LEU A 315 -4.33 44.20 -10.39
CA LEU A 315 -3.15 43.75 -9.66
C LEU A 315 -1.89 43.79 -10.54
N THR A 316 -0.87 44.54 -10.10
CA THR A 316 0.41 44.66 -10.80
C THR A 316 1.52 43.93 -10.05
N ALA A 317 2.42 43.30 -10.81
CA ALA A 317 3.57 42.58 -10.25
C ALA A 317 4.81 43.48 -10.05
N ASP A 318 4.72 44.74 -10.48
CA ASP A 318 5.80 45.73 -10.47
C ASP A 318 5.75 46.55 -9.16
#